data_AF-U9T4G4-F1
#
_entry.id   AF-U9T4G4-F1
#
_cell.length_a   1.000
_cell.length_b   1.000
_cell.length_c   1.000
_cell.angle_alpha   90.00
_cell.angle_beta   90.00
_cell.angle_gamma   90.00
#
_symmetry.space_group_name_H-M   'P 1'
#
loop_
_entity.id
_entity.type
_entity.pdbx_description
1 polymer ?
#
loop_
_entity_poly.entity_id
_entity_poly.type
_entity_poly.pdbx_seq_one_letter_code
_entity_poly.pdbx_strand_id
1 'polypeptide(L)' 'MLEEFLENWRGRRALSLFTTDPIYIGEDYTELINKYKSNGVIKDFEYFIVFNEL' A
#
# COMPACT_ATOMS: atom_id res chain seq x y z
N MET A 1 9.76 7.13 -5.17
CA MET A 1 9.54 5.66 -5.00
C MET A 1 8.48 5.45 -3.90
N LEU A 2 7.71 4.34 -3.81
CA LEU A 2 6.58 4.24 -2.86
C LEU A 2 6.99 4.52 -1.40
N GLU A 3 8.12 3.98 -0.96
CA GLU A 3 8.64 4.22 0.40
C GLU A 3 8.88 5.71 0.69
N GLU A 4 9.54 6.41 -0.23
CA GLU A 4 9.78 7.86 -0.13
C GLU A 4 8.47 8.67 -0.05
N PHE A 5 7.45 8.26 -0.81
CA PHE A 5 6.13 8.87 -0.73
C PHE A 5 5.51 8.69 0.67
N LEU A 6 5.56 7.46 1.22
CA LEU A 6 5.01 7.14 2.53
C LEU A 6 5.78 7.82 3.66
N GLU A 7 7.10 7.92 3.55
CA GLU A 7 7.95 8.62 4.51
C GLU A 7 7.62 10.12 4.56
N ASN A 8 7.47 10.75 3.41
CA ASN A 8 7.05 12.14 3.30
C ASN A 8 5.59 12.38 3.75
N TRP A 9 4.80 11.32 3.92
CA TRP A 9 3.42 11.39 4.40
C TRP A 9 3.29 11.33 5.93
N ARG A 10 4.37 11.08 6.67
CA ARG A 10 4.35 11.05 8.13
C ARG A 10 3.78 12.33 8.75
N GLY A 11 3.10 12.18 9.88
CA GLY A 11 2.47 13.29 10.61
C GLY A 11 1.16 13.81 10.00
N ARG A 12 0.69 13.22 8.89
CA ARG A 12 -0.58 13.53 8.24
C ARG A 12 -1.64 12.48 8.58
N ARG A 13 -2.87 12.70 8.12
CA ARG A 13 -3.94 11.68 8.21
C ARG A 13 -3.52 10.43 7.43
N ALA A 14 -3.79 9.27 8.03
CA ALA A 14 -3.50 7.96 7.45
C ALA A 14 -4.20 7.77 6.09
N LEU A 15 -3.50 7.09 5.18
CA LEU A 15 -3.96 6.80 3.82
C LEU A 15 -4.69 5.46 3.76
N SER A 16 -5.74 5.38 2.95
CA SER A 16 -6.26 4.10 2.45
C SER A 16 -5.77 3.95 1.01
N LEU A 17 -5.09 2.85 0.71
CA LEU A 17 -4.48 2.56 -0.58
C LEU A 17 -5.19 1.38 -1.24
N PHE A 18 -5.31 1.39 -2.56
CA PHE A 18 -5.71 0.21 -3.31
C PHE A 18 -4.90 0.09 -4.60
N THR A 19 -4.79 -1.15 -5.09
CA THR A 19 -4.07 -1.43 -6.34
C THR A 19 -4.65 -2.64 -7.05
N THR A 20 -4.48 -2.68 -8.37
CA THR A 20 -4.74 -3.86 -9.20
C THR A 20 -3.46 -4.54 -9.66
N ASP A 21 -2.30 -3.96 -9.34
CA ASP A 21 -1.00 -4.46 -9.79
C ASP A 21 -0.48 -5.52 -8.79
N PRO A 22 -0.27 -6.78 -9.23
CA PRO A 22 0.18 -7.86 -8.36
C PRO A 22 1.59 -7.67 -7.80
N ILE A 23 2.41 -6.71 -8.29
CA ILE A 23 3.72 -6.48 -7.68
C ILE A 23 3.59 -6.07 -6.19
N TYR A 24 2.51 -5.39 -5.83
CA TYR A 24 2.31 -4.87 -4.47
C TYR A 24 1.85 -5.92 -3.46
N ILE A 25 1.54 -7.14 -3.92
CA ILE A 25 1.32 -8.31 -3.05
C ILE A 25 2.57 -9.20 -2.94
N GLY A 26 3.69 -8.81 -3.57
CA GLY A 26 5.00 -9.42 -3.35
C GLY A 26 5.53 -9.17 -1.94
N GLU A 27 6.48 -9.99 -1.50
CA GLU A 27 7.03 -9.97 -0.13
C GLU A 27 7.59 -8.59 0.25
N ASP A 28 8.45 -8.00 -0.60
CA ASP A 28 9.06 -6.69 -0.36
C ASP A 28 8.02 -5.57 -0.14
N TYR A 29 7.00 -5.50 -1.00
CA TYR A 29 5.94 -4.49 -0.88
C TYR A 29 5.00 -4.78 0.29
N THR A 30 4.75 -6.05 0.59
CA THR A 30 3.95 -6.46 1.74
C THR A 30 4.62 -6.04 3.04
N GLU A 31 5.94 -6.25 3.17
CA GLU A 31 6.72 -5.79 4.32
C GLU A 31 6.70 -4.26 4.44
N LEU A 32 6.91 -3.55 3.32
CA LEU A 32 6.84 -2.09 3.27
C LEU A 32 5.46 -1.56 3.71
N ILE A 33 4.38 -2.11 3.17
CA ILE A 33 3.00 -1.72 3.53
C ILE A 33 2.75 -2.01 5.01
N ASN A 34 3.18 -3.16 5.53
CA ASN A 34 3.03 -3.51 6.94
C ASN A 34 3.83 -2.58 7.87
N LYS A 35 5.05 -2.21 7.49
CA LYS A 35 5.87 -1.19 8.17
C LYS A 35 5.13 0.14 8.27
N TYR A 36 4.44 0.56 7.20
CA TYR A 36 3.69 1.83 7.20
C TYR A 36 2.27 1.74 7.76
N LYS A 37 1.69 0.54 7.85
CA LYS A 37 0.49 0.29 8.65
C LYS A 37 0.79 0.38 10.15
N SER A 38 1.85 -0.27 10.61
CA SER A 38 2.20 -0.29 12.05
C SER A 38 2.55 1.08 12.61
N ASN A 39 3.10 1.97 11.77
CA ASN A 39 3.43 3.34 12.14
C ASN A 39 2.29 4.35 11.88
N GLY A 40 1.12 3.88 11.46
CA GLY A 40 -0.10 4.69 11.29
C GLY A 40 -0.15 5.57 10.04
N VAL A 41 0.80 5.43 9.11
CA VAL A 41 0.76 6.16 7.83
C VAL A 41 -0.28 5.54 6.88
N ILE A 42 -0.43 4.22 6.89
CA ILE A 42 -1.45 3.50 6.13
C ILE A 42 -2.52 3.01 7.11
N LYS A 43 -3.77 3.35 6.81
CA LYS A 43 -4.95 2.81 7.48
C LYS A 43 -5.35 1.48 6.86
N ASP A 44 -5.64 1.51 5.56
CA ASP A 44 -6.14 0.36 4.81
C ASP A 44 -5.31 0.14 3.54
N PHE A 45 -5.18 -1.11 3.12
CA PHE A 45 -4.55 -1.49 1.85
C PHE A 45 -5.35 -2.63 1.24
N GLU A 46 -5.80 -2.47 0.00
CA GLU A 46 -6.61 -3.45 -0.72
C GLU A 46 -6.01 -3.77 -2.09
N TYR A 47 -5.98 -5.06 -2.43
CA TYR A 47 -5.61 -5.54 -3.76
C TYR A 47 -6.85 -6.06 -4.48
N PHE A 48 -7.12 -5.52 -5.67
CA PHE A 48 -8.24 -5.92 -6.51
C PHE A 48 -7.77 -6.75 -7.69
N ILE A 49 -8.33 -7.94 -7.84
CA ILE A 49 -8.17 -8.75 -9.05
C ILE A 49 -9.23 -8.27 -10.05
N VAL A 50 -8.80 -7.66 -11.14
CA VAL A 50 -9.70 -7.32 -12.26
C VAL A 50 -9.81 -8.55 -13.15
N PHE A 51 -10.94 -9.24 -13.08
CA PHE A 51 -11.30 -10.24 -14.09
C PHE A 51 -11.82 -9.50 -15.31
N ASN A 52 -11.08 -9.55 -16.42
CA ASN A 52 -11.64 -9.19 -17.71
C ASN A 52 -12.51 -10.36 -18.15
N GLU A 53 -13.84 -10.19 -18.12
CA GLU A 53 -14.76 -11.10 -18.81
C GLU A 53 -14.46 -11.03 -20.31
N LEU A 54 -14.15 -12.20 -20.90
CA LEU A 54 -13.99 -12.43 -22.34
C LEU A 54 -15.35 -12.71 -22.98
#